data_AF-A0A2T7BHR4-F1
#
_entry.id   AF-A0A2T7BHR4-F1
#
_cell.length_a   1.000
_cell.length_b   1.000
_cell.length_c   1.000
_cell.angle_alpha   90.00
_cell.angle_beta   90.00
_cell.angle_gamma   90.00
#
_symmetry.space_group_name_H-M   'P 1'
#
loop_
_entity.id
_entity.type
_entity.pdbx_description
1 polymer ?
#
loop_
_entity_poly.entity_id
_entity_poly.type
_entity_poly.pdbx_seq_one_letter_code
_entity_poly.pdbx_strand_id
1 'polypeptide(L)'
;MTGPFAVPNFVTVKTPVHMLYHLLLIVHIAGFLLMAGTTLATCILFFPVRRHPAKATAVLPVIHSLSIALPIGAPLLLLSGTGLLWLTGGAFLAQRWMLVKLVLVALLPLNGFTIGLAQEKKLKANINARTLRHMHWFYASQLLIFISILVLAVFKFQ
;
A
#
# COMPACT_ATOMS: atom_id res chain seq x y z
N MET A 1 -20.96 3.15 -62.31
CA MET A 1 -19.55 3.51 -62.04
C MET A 1 -19.50 4.21 -60.69
N THR A 2 -18.84 3.53 -59.74
CA THR A 2 -18.18 4.04 -58.51
C THR A 2 -18.88 5.09 -57.64
N GLY A 3 -19.64 4.62 -56.64
CA GLY A 3 -19.93 5.42 -55.44
C GLY A 3 -18.77 5.29 -54.42
N PRO A 4 -18.26 6.38 -53.84
CA PRO A 4 -17.22 6.29 -52.82
C PRO A 4 -17.87 6.08 -51.45
N PHE A 5 -17.93 4.82 -51.00
CA PHE A 5 -18.09 4.50 -49.58
C PHE A 5 -16.76 4.75 -48.87
N ALA A 6 -16.48 6.01 -48.53
CA ALA A 6 -15.45 6.34 -47.57
C ALA A 6 -16.01 6.09 -46.17
N VAL A 7 -15.79 4.89 -45.63
CA VAL A 7 -15.96 4.62 -44.20
C VAL A 7 -14.78 5.29 -43.49
N PRO A 8 -14.99 6.32 -42.64
CA PRO A 8 -13.90 6.85 -41.85
C PRO A 8 -13.47 5.79 -40.85
N ASN A 9 -12.23 5.33 -40.95
CA ASN A 9 -11.57 4.56 -39.92
C ASN A 9 -11.47 5.42 -38.65
N PHE A 10 -12.46 5.35 -37.79
CA PHE A 10 -12.38 5.83 -36.41
C PHE A 10 -11.40 4.93 -35.65
N VAL A 11 -10.10 5.16 -35.86
CA VAL A 11 -9.11 4.87 -34.84
C VAL A 11 -9.44 5.83 -33.71
N THR A 12 -10.29 5.37 -32.79
CA THR A 12 -10.60 6.07 -31.55
C THR A 12 -9.30 6.18 -30.78
N VAL A 13 -8.59 7.30 -30.95
CA VAL A 13 -7.50 7.69 -30.08
C VAL A 13 -8.10 7.78 -28.69
N LYS A 14 -7.95 6.70 -27.89
CA LYS A 14 -8.29 6.72 -26.46
C LYS A 14 -7.61 7.95 -25.89
N THR A 15 -8.41 8.89 -25.41
CA THR A 15 -7.90 10.19 -24.97
C THR A 15 -6.80 9.99 -23.93
N PRO A 16 -5.75 10.85 -23.92
CA PRO A 16 -4.59 10.69 -23.03
C PRO A 16 -4.97 10.60 -21.54
N VAL A 17 -6.12 11.18 -21.17
CA VAL A 17 -6.71 11.13 -19.82
C VAL A 17 -7.06 9.70 -19.40
N HIS A 18 -7.60 8.88 -20.30
CA HIS A 18 -7.94 7.48 -19.99
C HIS A 18 -6.70 6.63 -19.76
N MET A 19 -5.61 6.87 -20.50
CA MET A 19 -4.35 6.16 -20.31
C MET A 19 -3.72 6.52 -18.95
N LEU A 20 -3.71 7.81 -18.60
CA LEU A 20 -3.21 8.29 -17.33
C LEU A 20 -4.00 7.71 -16.15
N TYR A 21 -5.33 7.63 -16.26
CA TYR A 21 -6.19 7.02 -15.24
C TYR A 21 -5.81 5.55 -14.97
N HIS A 22 -5.65 4.74 -16.03
CA HIS A 22 -5.28 3.32 -15.88
C HIS A 22 -3.86 3.18 -15.31
N LEU A 23 -2.92 4.02 -15.75
CA LEU A 23 -1.57 4.03 -15.21
C LEU A 23 -1.56 4.33 -13.72
N LEU A 24 -2.26 5.39 -13.28
CA LEU A 24 -2.39 5.73 -11.86
C LEU A 24 -3.04 4.61 -11.07
N LEU A 25 -4.06 3.96 -11.62
CA LEU A 25 -4.72 2.83 -10.98
C LEU A 25 -3.78 1.62 -10.80
N ILE A 26 -3.00 1.30 -11.84
CA ILE A 26 -1.98 0.23 -11.77
C ILE A 26 -0.92 0.58 -10.72
N VAL A 27 -0.39 1.81 -10.75
CA VAL A 27 0.61 2.28 -9.77
C VAL A 27 0.04 2.26 -8.35
N HIS A 28 -1.23 2.61 -8.17
CA HIS A 28 -1.90 2.59 -6.88
C HIS A 28 -2.02 1.19 -6.32
N ILE A 29 -2.50 0.24 -7.13
CA ILE A 29 -2.61 -1.17 -6.73
C ILE A 29 -1.22 -1.77 -6.49
N ALA A 30 -0.23 -1.44 -7.32
CA ALA A 30 1.15 -1.89 -7.15
C ALA A 30 1.76 -1.36 -5.84
N GLY A 31 1.59 -0.08 -5.54
CA GLY A 31 2.03 0.52 -4.28
C GLY A 31 1.35 -0.12 -3.06
N PHE A 32 0.05 -0.35 -3.16
CA PHE A 32 -0.72 -1.05 -2.12
C PHE A 32 -0.20 -2.48 -1.91
N LEU A 33 -0.05 -3.25 -2.98
CA LEU A 33 0.42 -4.63 -2.95
C LEU A 33 1.85 -4.72 -2.43
N LEU A 34 2.72 -3.79 -2.80
CA LEU A 34 4.09 -3.72 -2.31
C LEU A 34 4.10 -3.51 -0.79
N MET A 35 3.33 -2.55 -0.26
CA MET A 35 3.29 -2.32 1.19
C MET A 35 2.57 -3.45 1.95
N ALA A 36 1.46 -3.97 1.42
CA ALA A 36 0.72 -5.05 2.05
C ALA A 36 1.52 -6.36 2.06
N GLY A 37 2.15 -6.70 0.92
CA GLY A 37 2.97 -7.90 0.76
C GLY A 37 4.22 -7.88 1.63
N THR A 38 4.91 -6.75 1.73
CA THR A 38 6.08 -6.60 2.61
C THR A 38 5.71 -6.67 4.08
N THR A 39 4.57 -6.11 4.47
CA THR A 39 4.02 -6.21 5.84
C THR A 39 3.66 -7.66 6.17
N LEU A 40 2.99 -8.36 5.26
CA LEU A 40 2.61 -9.76 5.43
C LEU A 40 3.84 -10.67 5.53
N ALA A 41 4.79 -10.52 4.62
CA ALA A 41 6.03 -11.29 4.62
C ALA A 41 6.84 -11.05 5.90
N THR A 42 6.95 -9.80 6.35
CA THR A 42 7.58 -9.47 7.62
C THR A 42 6.86 -10.10 8.81
N CYS A 43 5.52 -10.09 8.83
CA CYS A 43 4.72 -10.73 9.87
C CYS A 43 4.96 -12.24 9.95
N ILE A 44 4.98 -12.92 8.80
CA ILE A 44 5.27 -14.37 8.69
C ILE A 44 6.69 -14.67 9.18
N LEU A 45 7.68 -13.87 8.78
CA LEU A 45 9.07 -14.04 9.22
C LEU A 45 9.24 -13.79 10.74
N PHE A 46 8.43 -12.93 11.33
CA PHE A 46 8.47 -12.65 12.78
C PHE A 46 7.88 -13.78 13.63
N PHE A 47 6.99 -14.59 13.07
CA PHE A 47 6.31 -15.67 13.78
C PHE A 47 7.26 -16.70 14.41
N PRO A 48 8.25 -17.27 13.68
CA PRO A 48 9.22 -18.19 14.27
C PRO A 48 10.19 -17.51 15.24
N VAL A 49 10.54 -16.23 15.01
CA VAL A 49 11.41 -15.44 15.91
C VAL A 49 10.79 -15.29 17.29
N ARG A 50 9.46 -15.16 17.38
CA ARG A 50 8.74 -15.09 18.66
C ARG A 50 8.86 -16.39 19.46
N ARG A 51 8.85 -17.55 18.81
CA ARG A 51 8.96 -18.86 19.48
C ARG A 51 10.41 -19.23 19.82
N HIS A 52 11.34 -18.83 18.98
CA HIS A 52 12.77 -19.14 19.14
C HIS A 52 13.60 -17.88 18.89
N PRO A 53 13.85 -17.06 19.93
CA PRO A 53 14.61 -15.80 19.78
C PRO A 53 16.04 -16.04 19.30
N ALA A 54 16.61 -17.24 19.52
CA ALA A 54 17.91 -17.63 18.95
C ALA A 54 17.96 -17.60 17.41
N LYS A 55 16.81 -17.71 16.73
CA LYS A 55 16.70 -17.60 15.27
C LYS A 55 16.60 -16.16 14.77
N ALA A 56 16.51 -15.17 15.67
CA ALA A 56 16.35 -13.77 15.30
C ALA A 56 17.50 -13.26 14.43
N THR A 57 18.74 -13.65 14.74
CA THR A 57 19.96 -13.19 14.05
C THR A 57 19.99 -13.58 12.58
N ALA A 58 19.42 -14.72 12.21
CA ALA A 58 19.32 -15.18 10.82
C ALA A 58 18.20 -14.49 10.02
N VAL A 59 17.12 -14.06 10.69
CA VAL A 59 15.91 -13.53 10.03
C VAL A 59 15.90 -11.99 9.98
N LEU A 60 16.55 -11.33 10.94
CA LEU A 60 16.69 -9.87 11.02
C LEU A 60 17.18 -9.20 9.72
N PRO A 61 18.23 -9.70 9.03
CA PRO A 61 18.68 -9.10 7.78
C PRO A 61 17.62 -9.16 6.67
N VAL A 62 16.85 -10.25 6.61
CA VAL A 62 15.78 -10.42 5.61
C VAL A 62 14.64 -9.43 5.89
N ILE A 63 14.21 -9.32 7.16
CA ILE A 63 13.19 -8.35 7.60
C ILE A 63 13.63 -6.92 7.26
N HIS A 64 14.91 -6.59 7.49
CA HIS A 64 15.45 -5.28 7.16
C HIS A 64 15.36 -4.99 5.66
N SER A 65 15.78 -5.92 4.80
CA SER A 65 15.69 -5.76 3.34
C SER A 65 14.25 -5.61 2.87
N LEU A 66 13.30 -6.34 3.46
CA LEU A 66 11.87 -6.18 3.18
C LEU A 66 11.33 -4.81 3.64
N SER A 67 11.84 -4.28 4.75
CA SER A 67 11.41 -3.00 5.31
C SER A 67 11.81 -1.81 4.43
N ILE A 68 12.81 -1.96 3.55
CA ILE A 68 13.19 -0.94 2.54
C ILE A 68 12.11 -0.75 1.47
N ALA A 69 11.28 -1.76 1.21
CA ALA A 69 10.21 -1.66 0.21
C ALA A 69 8.98 -0.85 0.70
N LEU A 70 8.77 -0.76 2.02
CA LEU A 70 7.71 0.07 2.62
C LEU A 70 7.79 1.57 2.27
N PRO A 71 8.93 2.26 2.44
CA PRO A 71 9.07 3.67 2.08
C PRO A 71 9.01 3.93 0.57
N ILE A 72 9.11 2.90 -0.28
CA ILE A 72 8.89 3.00 -1.73
C ILE A 72 7.40 2.86 -2.05
N GLY A 73 6.72 1.89 -1.45
CA GLY A 73 5.28 1.67 -1.67
C GLY A 73 4.42 2.84 -1.19
N ALA A 74 4.82 3.50 -0.10
CA ALA A 74 4.13 4.65 0.48
C ALA A 74 3.92 5.83 -0.50
N PRO A 75 4.97 6.45 -1.08
CA PRO A 75 4.81 7.54 -2.04
C PRO A 75 4.09 7.07 -3.30
N LEU A 76 4.34 5.84 -3.78
CA LEU A 76 3.60 5.28 -4.91
C LEU A 76 2.10 5.26 -4.65
N LEU A 77 1.69 4.77 -3.47
CA LEU A 77 0.30 4.67 -3.07
C LEU A 77 -0.36 6.04 -2.88
N LEU A 78 0.34 6.97 -2.23
CA LEU A 78 -0.18 8.32 -1.96
C LEU A 78 -0.29 9.16 -3.23
N LEU A 79 0.78 9.25 -4.03
CA LEU A 79 0.81 10.07 -5.25
C LEU A 79 -0.18 9.57 -6.30
N SER A 80 -0.30 8.25 -6.45
CA SER A 80 -1.29 7.68 -7.36
C SER A 80 -2.72 7.86 -6.84
N GLY A 81 -2.94 7.73 -5.53
CA GLY A 81 -4.26 7.93 -4.92
C GLY A 81 -4.75 9.37 -5.02
N THR A 82 -3.87 10.34 -4.75
CA THR A 82 -4.18 11.76 -4.93
C THR A 82 -4.36 12.12 -6.40
N GLY A 83 -3.56 11.53 -7.30
CA GLY A 83 -3.73 11.69 -8.75
C GLY A 83 -5.09 11.19 -9.25
N LEU A 84 -5.55 10.02 -8.79
CA LEU A 84 -6.88 9.49 -9.10
C LEU A 84 -8.00 10.39 -8.56
N LEU A 85 -7.82 10.93 -7.34
CA LEU A 85 -8.78 11.86 -6.75
C LEU A 85 -8.90 13.16 -7.55
N TRP A 86 -7.75 13.68 -8.00
CA TRP A 86 -7.68 14.90 -8.80
C TRP A 86 -8.33 14.71 -10.18
N LEU A 87 -8.01 13.61 -10.88
CA LEU A 87 -8.60 13.31 -12.19
C LEU A 87 -10.11 13.08 -12.16
N THR A 88 -10.64 12.60 -11.03
CA THR A 88 -12.07 12.35 -10.86
C THR A 88 -12.82 13.58 -10.34
N GLY A 89 -12.14 14.74 -10.24
CA GLY A 89 -12.74 15.98 -9.73
C GLY A 89 -13.21 15.88 -8.29
N GLY A 90 -12.67 14.95 -7.50
CA GLY A 90 -13.14 14.69 -6.14
C GLY A 90 -14.55 14.10 -6.06
N ALA A 91 -15.13 13.59 -7.15
CA ALA A 91 -16.49 13.05 -7.19
C ALA A 91 -16.77 11.99 -6.10
N PHE A 92 -15.73 11.26 -5.69
CA PHE A 92 -15.82 10.22 -4.66
C PHE A 92 -15.68 10.75 -3.23
N LEU A 93 -15.30 12.01 -2.98
CA LEU A 93 -15.18 12.58 -1.63
C LEU A 93 -16.52 12.70 -0.91
N ALA A 94 -17.63 12.78 -1.65
CA ALA A 94 -18.97 12.79 -1.07
C ALA A 94 -19.33 11.44 -0.42
N GLN A 95 -18.65 10.35 -0.80
CA GLN A 95 -18.95 9.01 -0.31
C GLN A 95 -18.16 8.71 0.97
N ARG A 96 -18.87 8.36 2.05
CA ARG A 96 -18.26 8.10 3.37
C ARG A 96 -17.19 7.00 3.32
N TRP A 97 -17.42 5.93 2.55
CA TRP A 97 -16.47 4.83 2.40
C TRP A 97 -15.14 5.29 1.79
N MET A 98 -15.16 6.25 0.87
CA MET A 98 -13.95 6.78 0.23
C MET A 98 -13.16 7.65 1.20
N LEU A 99 -13.83 8.48 2.01
CA LEU A 99 -13.15 9.27 3.05
C LEU A 99 -12.45 8.38 4.06
N VAL A 100 -13.13 7.33 4.55
CA VAL A 100 -12.51 6.37 5.49
C VAL A 100 -11.33 5.66 4.83
N LYS A 101 -11.47 5.20 3.58
CA LYS A 101 -10.38 4.57 2.84
C LYS A 101 -9.18 5.51 2.69
N LEU A 102 -9.42 6.78 2.35
CA LEU A 102 -8.38 7.77 2.16
C LEU A 102 -7.63 8.06 3.47
N VAL A 103 -8.35 8.20 4.59
CA VAL A 103 -7.74 8.35 5.92
C VAL A 103 -6.91 7.12 6.28
N LEU A 104 -7.41 5.90 6.08
CA LEU A 104 -6.68 4.66 6.36
C LEU A 104 -5.41 4.53 5.49
N VAL A 105 -5.54 4.83 4.19
CA VAL A 105 -4.41 4.82 3.24
C VAL A 105 -3.37 5.86 3.61
N ALA A 106 -3.76 7.04 4.10
CA ALA A 106 -2.82 8.05 4.59
C ALA A 106 -2.16 7.65 5.92
N LEU A 107 -2.94 7.01 6.81
CA LEU A 107 -2.47 6.56 8.12
C LEU A 107 -1.38 5.48 8.00
N LEU A 108 -1.42 4.64 6.98
CA LEU A 108 -0.43 3.58 6.72
C LEU A 108 1.02 4.11 6.63
N PRO A 109 1.36 5.00 5.68
CA PRO A 109 2.67 5.62 5.61
C PRO A 109 3.00 6.40 6.87
N LEU A 110 2.06 7.17 7.41
CA LEU A 110 2.29 7.97 8.63
C LEU A 110 2.73 7.09 9.79
N ASN A 111 2.03 5.98 10.04
CA ASN A 111 2.38 5.01 11.07
C ASN A 111 3.72 4.31 10.75
N GLY A 112 3.93 3.94 9.49
CA GLY A 112 5.18 3.40 8.95
C GLY A 112 6.42 4.24 9.26
N PHE A 113 6.36 5.53 8.90
CA PHE A 113 7.46 6.47 9.05
C PHE A 113 7.70 6.87 10.50
N THR A 114 6.64 7.10 11.28
CA THR A 114 6.79 7.61 12.66
C THR A 114 7.16 6.50 13.64
N ILE A 115 6.42 5.40 13.63
CA ILE A 115 6.58 4.33 14.62
C ILE A 115 7.54 3.25 14.11
N GLY A 116 7.43 2.86 12.83
CA GLY A 116 8.24 1.79 12.25
C GLY A 116 9.74 2.10 12.26
N LEU A 117 10.13 3.27 11.76
CA LEU A 117 11.55 3.68 11.74
C LEU A 117 12.15 3.83 13.15
N ALA A 118 11.35 4.34 14.11
CA ALA A 118 11.79 4.49 15.48
C ALA A 118 11.97 3.14 16.18
N GLN A 119 11.07 2.18 15.93
CA GLN A 119 11.16 0.83 16.49
C GLN A 119 12.31 0.03 15.87
N GLU A 120 12.57 0.18 14.58
CA GLU A 120 13.67 -0.50 13.91
C GLU A 120 15.03 -0.03 14.44
N LYS A 121 15.20 1.29 14.65
CA LYS A 121 16.41 1.84 15.31
C LYS A 121 16.60 1.30 16.72
N LYS A 122 15.52 1.18 17.50
CA LYS A 122 15.55 0.60 18.85
C LYS A 122 15.89 -0.89 18.83
N LEU A 123 15.41 -1.64 17.85
CA LEU A 123 15.72 -3.06 17.69
C LEU A 123 17.18 -3.29 17.33
N LYS A 124 17.77 -2.44 16.48
CA LYS A 124 19.21 -2.47 16.17
C LYS A 124 20.07 -2.16 17.40
N ALA A 125 19.62 -1.27 18.27
CA ALA A 125 20.36 -0.87 19.46
C ALA A 125 20.25 -1.88 20.61
N ASN A 126 19.08 -2.51 20.81
CA ASN A 126 18.87 -3.45 21.92
C ASN A 126 17.78 -4.48 21.59
N ILE A 127 18.21 -5.72 21.33
CA ILE A 127 17.31 -6.86 21.10
C ILE A 127 16.80 -7.35 22.45
N ASN A 128 15.65 -6.81 22.88
CA ASN A 128 14.94 -7.24 24.07
C ASN A 128 13.55 -7.80 23.69
N ALA A 129 13.05 -8.78 24.45
CA ALA A 129 11.70 -9.34 24.32
C ALA A 129 10.60 -8.26 24.30
N ARG A 130 10.77 -7.17 25.03
CA ARG A 130 9.84 -6.02 25.01
C ARG A 130 9.82 -5.31 23.64
N THR A 131 10.98 -5.11 23.02
CA THR A 131 11.10 -4.48 21.70
C THR A 131 10.49 -5.36 20.62
N LEU A 132 10.75 -6.67 20.68
CA LEU A 132 10.15 -7.66 19.77
C LEU A 132 8.61 -7.69 19.87
N ARG A 133 8.06 -7.57 21.09
CA ARG A 133 6.60 -7.54 21.31
C ARG A 133 5.94 -6.29 20.72
N HIS A 134 6.56 -5.11 20.88
CA HIS A 134 6.03 -3.87 20.27
C HIS A 134 6.06 -3.93 18.75
N MET A 135 7.13 -4.46 18.17
CA MET A 135 7.28 -4.62 16.72
C MET A 135 6.23 -5.56 16.14
N HIS A 136 5.90 -6.66 16.85
CA HIS A 136 4.82 -7.55 16.44
C HIS A 136 3.45 -6.86 16.44
N TRP A 137 3.14 -6.08 17.49
CA TRP A 137 1.89 -5.31 17.55
C TRP A 137 1.81 -4.25 16.44
N PHE A 138 2.94 -3.64 16.09
CA PHE A 138 3.03 -2.69 14.99
C PHE A 138 2.72 -3.36 13.64
N TYR A 139 3.35 -4.48 13.30
CA TYR A 139 3.04 -5.18 12.05
C TYR A 139 1.64 -5.77 12.03
N ALA A 140 1.13 -6.23 13.17
CA ALA A 140 -0.24 -6.72 13.29
C ALA A 140 -1.28 -5.61 13.07
N SER A 141 -1.08 -4.42 13.66
CA SER A 141 -1.99 -3.29 13.44
C SER A 141 -1.92 -2.79 12.00
N GLN A 142 -0.73 -2.75 11.40
CA GLN A 142 -0.55 -2.36 10.01
C GLN A 142 -1.24 -3.35 9.05
N LEU A 143 -1.14 -4.65 9.32
CA LEU A 143 -1.88 -5.68 8.58
C LEU A 143 -3.40 -5.54 8.74
N LEU A 144 -3.87 -5.22 9.94
CA LEU A 144 -5.29 -4.99 10.21
C LEU A 144 -5.82 -3.78 9.43
N ILE A 145 -5.02 -2.70 9.30
CA ILE A 145 -5.37 -1.55 8.46
C ILE A 145 -5.46 -1.97 6.98
N PHE A 146 -4.50 -2.77 6.48
CA PHE A 146 -4.56 -3.30 5.10
C PHE A 146 -5.82 -4.14 4.85
N ILE A 147 -6.15 -5.03 5.77
CA ILE A 147 -7.38 -5.84 5.69
C ILE A 147 -8.61 -4.93 5.69
N SER A 148 -8.63 -3.90 6.55
CA SER A 148 -9.72 -2.93 6.60
C SER A 148 -9.89 -2.21 5.27
N ILE A 149 -8.80 -1.77 4.63
CA ILE A 149 -8.83 -1.14 3.30
C ILE A 149 -9.37 -2.11 2.23
N LEU A 150 -8.98 -3.38 2.26
CA LEU A 150 -9.49 -4.40 1.34
C LEU A 150 -10.99 -4.65 1.54
N VAL A 151 -11.42 -4.79 2.79
CA VAL A 151 -12.84 -4.95 3.15
C VAL A 151 -13.62 -3.73 2.65
N LEU A 152 -13.16 -2.50 2.91
CA LEU A 152 -13.81 -1.28 2.40
C LEU A 152 -13.81 -1.17 0.87
N ALA A 153 -12.80 -1.74 0.20
CA ALA A 153 -12.76 -1.75 -1.27
C ALA A 153 -13.81 -2.69 -1.88
N VAL A 154 -14.13 -3.80 -1.19
CA VAL A 154 -15.13 -4.78 -1.62
C VAL A 154 -16.53 -4.35 -1.18
N PHE A 155 -16.69 -4.04 0.09
CA PHE A 155 -17.95 -3.58 0.68
C PHE A 155 -18.05 -2.06 0.55
N LYS A 156 -18.44 -1.60 -0.63
CA LYS A 156 -18.78 -0.21 -0.89
C LYS A 156 -20.09 0.11 -0.13
N PHE A 157 -19.98 0.65 1.08
CA PHE A 157 -21.14 1.14 1.81
C PHE A 157 -21.66 2.40 1.10
N GLN A 158 -22.86 2.31 0.51
CA GLN A 158 -23.55 3.42 -0.14
C GLN A 158 -23.97 4.48 0.89
#